data_AF-A0A6M3ILQ3-F1
#
_entry.id   AF-A0A6M3ILQ3-F1
#
_cell.length_a   1.000
_cell.length_b   1.000
_cell.length_c   1.000
_cell.angle_alpha   90.00
_cell.angle_beta   90.00
_cell.angle_gamma   90.00
#
_symmetry.space_group_name_H-M   'P 1'
#
loop_
_entity.id
_entity.type
_entity.pdbx_description
1 polymer ?
#
loop_
_entity_poly.entity_id
_entity_poly.type
_entity_poly.pdbx_seq_one_letter_code
_entity_poly.pdbx_strand_id
1 'polypeptide(L)'
;MEDLDATVTTPPVRKKVSKKDIMADLRYEFTPAEMQSLSMELANEEIRRKRLKDALADVSATYRSKIKSAEMGISERATKISNGFEYRQTECTQIMDYMAGIVTIIRKDLDEVVEERPMSEAEKQVPLI
;
A
#
# COMPACT_ATOMS: atom_id res chain seq x y z
N MET A 1 21.69 -83.73 -75.96
CA MET A 1 22.59 -82.74 -75.35
C MET A 1 22.01 -81.40 -75.71
N GLU A 2 21.13 -80.91 -74.84
CA GLU A 2 21.49 -80.03 -73.69
C GLU A 2 21.60 -78.59 -74.21
N ASP A 3 21.01 -77.57 -73.63
CA ASP A 3 19.85 -77.42 -72.75
C ASP A 3 19.50 -75.93 -72.89
N LEU A 4 18.22 -75.61 -72.69
CA LEU A 4 17.72 -74.24 -72.77
C LEU A 4 18.32 -73.36 -71.67
N ASP A 5 18.89 -72.23 -72.07
CA ASP A 5 19.31 -71.15 -71.19
C ASP A 5 18.06 -70.42 -70.66
N ALA A 6 17.50 -70.95 -69.56
CA ALA A 6 16.37 -70.38 -68.86
C ALA A 6 16.82 -69.19 -68.01
N THR A 7 16.42 -68.00 -68.42
CA THR A 7 16.55 -66.76 -67.64
C THR A 7 15.82 -66.90 -66.30
N VAL A 8 16.60 -67.04 -65.22
CA VAL A 8 16.12 -67.06 -63.84
C VAL A 8 15.59 -65.66 -63.48
N THR A 9 14.28 -65.46 -63.66
CA THR A 9 13.57 -64.30 -63.13
C THR A 9 13.28 -64.57 -61.66
N THR A 10 14.07 -63.96 -60.78
CA THR A 10 13.87 -64.07 -59.32
C THR A 10 12.65 -63.21 -58.91
N PRO A 11 11.66 -63.75 -58.17
CA PRO A 11 10.50 -62.97 -57.75
C PRO A 11 10.86 -61.95 -56.66
N PRO A 12 10.22 -60.76 -56.63
CA PRO A 12 10.55 -59.72 -55.66
C PRO A 12 10.11 -60.13 -54.25
N VAL A 13 11.06 -60.10 -53.30
CA VAL A 13 10.85 -60.39 -51.88
C VAL A 13 9.91 -59.35 -51.27
N ARG A 14 8.70 -59.77 -50.87
CA ARG A 14 7.75 -58.91 -50.15
C ARG A 14 8.27 -58.61 -48.75
N LYS A 15 8.65 -57.35 -48.48
CA LYS A 15 9.04 -56.89 -47.14
C LYS A 15 7.83 -56.94 -46.18
N LYS A 16 7.96 -57.62 -45.05
CA LYS A 16 6.99 -57.57 -43.94
C LYS A 16 7.10 -56.21 -43.26
N VAL A 17 6.05 -55.40 -43.33
CA VAL A 17 5.97 -54.10 -42.62
C VAL A 17 5.36 -54.35 -41.23
N SER A 18 6.04 -53.91 -40.18
CA SER A 18 5.55 -53.97 -38.79
C SER A 18 5.13 -52.57 -38.35
N LYS A 19 3.88 -52.40 -37.90
CA LYS A 19 3.40 -51.17 -37.26
C LYS A 19 3.68 -51.24 -35.75
N LYS A 20 4.16 -50.14 -35.17
CA LYS A 20 4.32 -49.98 -33.73
C LYS A 20 3.84 -48.59 -33.36
N ASP A 21 2.95 -48.50 -32.37
CA ASP A 21 2.48 -47.22 -31.86
C ASP A 21 3.57 -46.61 -30.98
N ILE A 22 3.88 -45.34 -31.24
CA ILE A 22 4.84 -44.55 -30.48
C ILE A 22 4.21 -43.21 -30.13
N MET A 23 4.54 -42.66 -28.96
CA MET A 23 4.19 -41.29 -28.59
C MET A 23 5.33 -40.39 -29.06
N ALA A 24 4.98 -39.31 -29.76
CA ALA A 24 5.93 -38.30 -30.23
C ALA A 24 5.32 -36.91 -30.05
N ASP A 25 6.13 -35.94 -29.63
CA ASP A 25 5.71 -34.56 -29.55
C ASP A 25 5.63 -33.97 -30.96
N LEU A 26 4.40 -33.71 -31.40
CA LEU A 26 4.11 -33.15 -32.71
C LEU A 26 3.49 -31.77 -32.54
N ARG A 27 3.73 -30.90 -33.52
CA ARG A 27 3.02 -29.63 -33.61
C ARG A 27 1.52 -29.91 -33.76
N TYR A 28 0.74 -29.39 -32.82
CA TYR A 28 -0.71 -29.41 -32.84
C TYR A 28 -1.25 -28.06 -33.30
N GLU A 29 -2.20 -28.04 -34.21
CA GLU A 29 -2.89 -26.83 -34.63
C GLU A 29 -4.25 -26.78 -33.96
N PHE A 30 -4.51 -25.69 -33.23
CA PHE A 30 -5.77 -25.51 -32.54
C PHE A 30 -6.92 -25.42 -33.53
N THR A 31 -8.01 -26.09 -33.17
CA THR A 31 -9.28 -25.92 -33.85
C THR A 31 -9.86 -24.53 -33.55
N PRO A 32 -10.75 -23.99 -34.41
CA PRO A 32 -11.42 -22.72 -34.14
C PRO A 32 -12.17 -22.68 -32.79
N ALA A 33 -12.73 -23.81 -32.36
CA ALA A 33 -13.44 -23.91 -31.07
C ALA A 33 -12.48 -23.81 -29.87
N GLU A 34 -11.31 -24.46 -29.94
CA GLU A 34 -10.27 -24.35 -28.91
C GLU A 34 -9.70 -22.93 -28.84
N MET A 35 -9.44 -22.30 -30.00
CA MET A 35 -9.02 -20.91 -30.07
C MET A 35 -10.04 -19.97 -29.42
N GLN A 36 -11.33 -20.22 -29.61
CA GLN A 36 -12.39 -19.45 -28.96
C GLN A 36 -12.39 -19.64 -27.43
N SER A 37 -12.24 -20.88 -26.95
CA SER A 37 -12.13 -21.17 -25.51
C SER A 37 -10.94 -20.44 -24.88
N LEU A 38 -9.76 -20.58 -25.51
CA LEU A 38 -8.52 -19.93 -25.06
C LEU A 38 -8.66 -18.40 -25.04
N SER A 39 -9.36 -17.82 -26.02
CA SER A 39 -9.61 -16.38 -26.08
C SER A 39 -10.49 -15.91 -24.90
N MET A 40 -11.50 -16.70 -24.54
CA MET A 40 -12.36 -16.42 -23.39
C MET A 40 -11.61 -16.57 -22.06
N GLU A 41 -10.80 -17.62 -21.92
CA GLU A 41 -9.93 -17.82 -20.76
C GLU A 41 -8.95 -16.65 -20.59
N LEU A 42 -8.31 -16.22 -21.68
CA LEU A 42 -7.42 -15.06 -21.68
C LEU A 42 -8.14 -13.78 -21.24
N ALA A 43 -9.34 -13.53 -21.79
CA ALA A 43 -10.12 -12.36 -21.42
C ALA A 43 -10.50 -12.37 -19.92
N ASN A 44 -10.86 -13.53 -19.39
CA ASN A 44 -11.18 -13.69 -17.97
C ASN A 44 -9.96 -13.45 -17.07
N GLU A 45 -8.80 -14.00 -17.45
CA GLU A 45 -7.56 -13.79 -16.70
C GLU A 45 -7.09 -12.32 -16.78
N GLU A 46 -7.33 -11.63 -17.90
CA GLU A 46 -7.02 -10.21 -18.01
C GLU A 46 -7.90 -9.36 -17.08
N ILE A 47 -9.21 -9.66 -17.02
CA ILE A 47 -10.13 -9.01 -16.08
C ILE A 47 -9.70 -9.29 -14.64
N ARG A 48 -9.34 -10.54 -14.32
CA ARG A 48 -8.86 -10.94 -12.99
C ARG A 48 -7.59 -10.18 -12.61
N ARG A 49 -6.62 -10.13 -13.53
CA ARG A 49 -5.36 -9.40 -13.35
C ARG A 49 -5.61 -7.93 -13.06
N LYS A 50 -6.51 -7.28 -13.82
CA LYS A 50 -6.87 -5.88 -13.60
C LYS A 50 -7.47 -5.66 -12.20
N ARG A 51 -8.45 -6.47 -11.80
CA ARG A 51 -9.08 -6.39 -10.46
C ARG A 51 -8.05 -6.54 -9.34
N LEU A 52 -7.10 -7.47 -9.47
CA LEU A 52 -6.03 -7.65 -8.49
C LEU A 52 -5.10 -6.43 -8.41
N LYS A 53 -4.78 -5.80 -9.55
CA LYS A 53 -3.98 -4.57 -9.58
C LYS A 53 -4.71 -3.39 -8.94
N ASP A 54 -6.01 -3.22 -9.24
CA ASP A 54 -6.82 -2.16 -8.68
C ASP A 54 -6.93 -2.31 -7.15
N ALA A 55 -7.21 -3.52 -6.66
CA ALA A 55 -7.25 -3.81 -5.23
C ALA A 55 -5.89 -3.56 -4.54
N LEU A 56 -4.78 -3.93 -5.17
CA LEU A 56 -3.44 -3.62 -4.66
C LEU A 56 -3.20 -2.11 -4.57
N ALA A 57 -3.62 -1.36 -5.58
CA ALA A 57 -3.49 0.09 -5.60
C ALA A 57 -4.25 0.74 -4.43
N ASP A 58 -5.49 0.33 -4.19
CA ASP A 58 -6.33 0.83 -3.09
C ASP A 58 -5.73 0.53 -1.70
N VAL A 59 -5.27 -0.71 -1.50
CA VAL A 59 -4.61 -1.11 -0.25
C VAL A 59 -3.31 -0.31 -0.07
N SER A 60 -2.51 -0.17 -1.12
CA SER A 60 -1.26 0.58 -1.06
C SER A 60 -1.49 2.06 -0.73
N ALA A 61 -2.53 2.68 -1.30
CA ALA A 61 -2.90 4.07 -1.03
C ALA A 61 -3.31 4.25 0.44
N THR A 62 -4.09 3.30 0.97
CA THR A 62 -4.49 3.28 2.38
C THR A 62 -3.28 3.23 3.31
N TYR A 63 -2.33 2.32 3.07
CA TYR A 63 -1.15 2.21 3.90
C TYR A 63 -0.20 3.40 3.75
N ARG A 64 -0.06 3.98 2.55
CA ARG A 64 0.69 5.23 2.35
C ARG A 64 0.13 6.38 3.17
N SER A 65 -1.19 6.50 3.23
CA SER A 65 -1.86 7.50 4.08
C SER A 65 -1.55 7.28 5.55
N LYS A 66 -1.66 6.04 6.05
CA LYS A 66 -1.34 5.69 7.45
C LYS A 66 0.12 5.98 7.80
N ILE A 67 1.07 5.65 6.91
CA ILE A 67 2.49 5.95 7.08
C ILE A 67 2.69 7.45 7.19
N LYS A 68 2.12 8.23 6.26
CA LYS A 68 2.23 9.70 6.28
C LYS A 68 1.69 10.30 7.58
N SER A 69 0.56 9.81 8.09
CA SER A 69 0.03 10.25 9.38
C SER A 69 0.99 9.94 10.54
N ALA A 70 1.62 8.77 10.53
CA ALA A 70 2.62 8.41 11.54
C ALA A 70 3.87 9.31 11.43
N GLU A 71 4.36 9.59 10.23
CA GLU A 71 5.49 10.50 9.98
C GLU A 71 5.20 11.93 10.47
N MET A 72 3.99 12.43 10.25
CA MET A 72 3.57 13.73 10.78
C MET A 72 3.61 13.75 12.31
N GLY A 73 3.10 12.69 12.96
CA GLY A 73 3.17 12.57 14.42
C GLY A 73 4.59 12.46 14.95
N ILE A 74 5.49 11.78 14.24
CA ILE A 74 6.92 11.73 14.57
C ILE A 74 7.53 13.14 14.47
N SER A 75 7.27 13.85 13.38
CA SER A 75 7.78 15.19 13.13
C SER A 75 7.31 16.20 14.19
N GLU A 76 6.03 16.15 14.57
CA GLU A 76 5.47 16.98 15.64
C GLU A 76 6.19 16.73 16.97
N ARG A 77 6.34 15.46 17.37
CA ARG A 77 7.03 15.10 18.61
C ARG A 77 8.51 15.49 18.58
N ALA A 78 9.19 15.27 17.44
CA ALA A 78 10.57 15.69 17.26
C ALA A 78 10.72 17.20 17.43
N THR A 79 9.79 17.99 16.89
CA THR A 79 9.75 19.45 17.07
C THR A 79 9.58 19.83 18.54
N LYS A 80 8.64 19.21 19.25
CA LYS A 80 8.43 19.45 20.69
C LYS A 80 9.68 19.10 21.52
N ILE A 81 10.31 17.97 21.23
CA ILE A 81 11.56 17.55 21.88
C ILE A 81 12.68 18.54 21.59
N SER A 82 12.84 18.95 20.32
CA SER A 82 13.88 19.90 19.92
C SER A 82 13.70 21.28 20.54
N ASN A 83 12.46 21.75 20.64
CA ASN A 83 12.16 23.05 21.23
C ASN A 83 12.30 23.01 22.76
N GLY A 84 12.05 21.85 23.40
CA GLY A 84 12.05 21.70 24.85
C GLY A 84 10.79 22.23 25.54
N PHE A 85 9.81 22.75 24.78
CA PHE A 85 8.55 23.27 25.29
C PHE A 85 7.41 23.13 24.26
N GLU A 86 6.17 23.24 24.73
CA GLU A 86 4.99 23.44 23.88
C GLU A 86 4.02 24.42 24.54
N TYR A 87 3.28 25.17 23.75
CA TYR A 87 2.21 26.04 24.25
C TYR A 87 0.97 25.20 24.53
N ARG A 88 0.52 25.18 25.79
CA ARG A 88 -0.75 24.56 26.20
C ARG A 88 -1.66 25.61 26.80
N GLN A 89 -2.95 25.55 26.48
CA GLN A 89 -3.95 26.25 27.28
C GLN A 89 -4.00 25.59 28.65
N THR A 90 -3.52 26.32 29.66
CA THR A 90 -3.51 25.84 31.04
C THR A 90 -4.39 26.76 31.86
N GLU A 91 -5.19 26.17 32.75
CA GLU A 91 -6.00 26.99 33.65
C GLU A 91 -5.10 27.79 34.59
N CYS A 92 -5.34 29.09 34.62
CA CYS A 92 -4.68 30.00 35.54
C CYS A 92 -5.72 30.70 36.43
N THR A 93 -5.31 31.04 37.63
CA THR A 93 -6.02 31.94 38.54
C THR A 93 -5.35 33.30 38.48
N GLN A 94 -6.14 34.34 38.26
CA GLN A 94 -5.68 35.73 38.33
C GLN A 94 -6.06 36.30 39.70
N ILE A 95 -5.08 36.80 40.44
CA ILE A 95 -5.28 37.47 41.73
C ILE A 95 -4.96 38.95 41.53
N MET A 96 -5.90 39.82 41.92
CA MET A 96 -5.76 41.27 41.84
C MET A 96 -5.60 41.85 43.25
N ASP A 97 -4.40 42.30 43.61
CA ASP A 97 -4.14 43.02 44.86
C ASP A 97 -4.24 44.52 44.62
N TYR A 98 -5.42 45.09 44.87
CA TYR A 98 -5.71 46.51 44.65
C TYR A 98 -4.93 47.45 45.58
N MET A 99 -4.45 46.96 46.73
CA MET A 99 -3.66 47.77 47.66
C MET A 99 -2.22 47.89 47.19
N ALA A 100 -1.65 46.78 46.71
CA ALA A 100 -0.30 46.77 46.11
C ALA A 100 -0.29 47.27 44.66
N GLY A 101 -1.44 47.28 43.98
CA GLY A 101 -1.56 47.62 42.56
C GLY A 101 -0.96 46.56 41.63
N ILE A 102 -0.96 45.29 42.06
CA ILE A 102 -0.31 44.18 41.36
C ILE A 102 -1.33 43.11 40.95
N VAL A 103 -1.12 42.55 39.76
CA VAL A 103 -1.83 41.37 39.25
C VAL A 103 -0.85 40.20 39.24
N THR A 104 -1.26 39.09 39.84
CA THR A 104 -0.51 37.83 39.84
C THR A 104 -1.31 36.78 39.08
N ILE A 105 -0.67 36.10 38.13
CA ILE A 105 -1.24 34.97 37.40
C ILE A 105 -0.56 33.70 37.89
N ILE A 106 -1.35 32.79 38.46
CA ILE A 106 -0.88 31.53 39.03
C ILE A 106 -1.45 30.37 38.20
N ARG A 107 -0.57 29.47 37.76
CA ARG A 107 -0.99 28.26 37.05
C ARG A 107 -1.58 27.26 38.04
N LYS A 108 -2.77 26.71 37.76
CA LYS A 108 -3.47 25.85 38.73
C LYS A 108 -2.91 24.43 38.87
N ASP A 109 -2.19 23.94 37.86
CA ASP A 109 -1.69 22.56 37.82
C ASP A 109 -0.48 22.35 38.75
N LEU A 110 0.39 23.35 38.86
CA LEU A 110 1.63 23.32 39.63
C LEU A 110 1.70 24.38 40.72
N ASP A 111 0.65 25.21 40.84
CA ASP A 111 0.55 26.32 41.80
C ASP A 111 1.75 27.29 41.70
N GLU A 112 2.23 27.48 40.47
CA GLU A 112 3.38 28.32 40.16
C GLU A 112 2.93 29.70 39.66
N VAL A 113 3.59 30.75 40.14
CA VAL A 113 3.42 32.11 39.62
C VAL A 113 4.03 32.17 38.21
N VAL A 114 3.19 32.42 37.21
CA VAL A 114 3.58 32.52 35.79
C VAL A 114 3.93 33.95 35.42
N GLU A 115 3.23 34.92 36.00
CA GLU A 115 3.40 36.33 35.70
C GLU A 115 2.99 37.18 36.90
N GLU A 116 3.79 38.19 37.20
CA GLU A 116 3.47 39.24 38.16
C GLU A 116 3.72 40.58 37.48
N ARG A 117 2.69 41.42 37.43
CA ARG A 117 2.75 42.70 36.72
C ARG A 117 1.96 43.78 37.45
N PRO A 118 2.30 45.06 37.27
CA PRO A 118 1.45 46.14 37.73
C PRO A 118 0.07 46.09 37.06
N MET A 119 -0.96 46.50 37.80
CA MET A 119 -2.30 46.70 37.25
C MET A 119 -2.27 47.78 36.17
N SER A 120 -2.96 47.50 35.07
CA SER A 120 -3.26 48.53 34.07
C SER A 120 -4.27 49.55 34.62
N GLU A 121 -4.33 50.73 34.00
CA GLU A 121 -5.27 51.80 34.39
C GLU A 121 -6.74 51.36 34.33
N ALA A 122 -7.07 50.44 33.42
CA ALA A 122 -8.42 49.87 33.34
C ALA A 122 -8.71 48.91 34.50
N GLU A 123 -7.74 48.10 34.93
CA GLU A 123 -7.91 47.14 36.05
C GLU A 123 -7.96 47.84 37.41
N LYS A 124 -7.33 49.00 37.55
CA LYS A 124 -7.42 49.85 38.74
C LYS A 124 -8.82 50.41 38.97
N GLN A 125 -9.66 50.43 37.94
CA GLN A 125 -11.06 50.85 38.07
C GLN A 125 -11.81 49.72 38.76
N VAL A 126 -11.88 49.77 40.10
CA VAL A 126 -12.74 48.91 40.90
C VAL A 126 -14.18 49.12 40.42
N PRO A 127 -14.88 48.08 39.93
CA PRO A 127 -16.31 48.20 39.70
C PRO A 127 -16.97 48.47 41.05
N LEU A 128 -17.68 49.59 41.16
CA LEU A 128 -18.57 49.84 42.29
C LEU A 128 -19.58 48.67 42.36
N ILE A 129 -19.46 47.84 43.39
CA ILE A 129 -20.44 46.81 43.75
C ILE A 129 -21.54 47.47 44.58
#